data_AF-A0A2G1VWI4-F1
#
_entry.id   AF-A0A2G1VWI4-F1
#
_cell.length_a   1.000
_cell.length_b   1.000
_cell.length_c   1.000
_cell.angle_alpha   90.00
_cell.angle_beta   90.00
_cell.angle_gamma   90.00
#
_symmetry.space_group_name_H-M   'P 1'
#
loop_
_entity.id
_entity.type
_entity.pdbx_description
1 polymer ?
#
loop_
_entity_poly.entity_id
_entity_poly.type
_entity_poly.pdbx_seq_one_letter_code
_entity_poly.pdbx_strand_id
1 'polypeptide(L)'
;MNLTKPLVLNAVLIVVLGILAYFIHTAVLGYFEVELPYALINFYLFAGISSLIICLTFISLPALVPEFYDKLGFIFLFTIFGKLLFMGLVFKDLLFQETVFTRLQRLSMLIPIFIFLIYEVLVLVKILNKNS
;
A
#
# COMPACT_ATOMS: atom_id res chain seq x y z
N MET A 1 5.08 4.06 25.99
CA MET A 1 4.04 4.65 25.12
C MET A 1 2.96 3.60 24.88
N ASN A 2 1.66 3.90 25.06
CA ASN A 2 0.61 2.93 24.75
C ASN A 2 0.47 2.81 23.21
N LEU A 3 1.02 1.74 22.64
CA LEU A 3 1.06 1.50 21.18
C LEU A 3 -0.26 0.96 20.61
N THR A 4 -1.18 0.49 21.46
CA THR A 4 -2.43 -0.14 20.99
C THR A 4 -3.29 0.82 20.18
N LYS A 5 -3.49 2.05 20.67
CA LYS A 5 -4.30 3.08 19.99
C LYS A 5 -3.79 3.43 18.59
N PRO A 6 -2.50 3.77 18.37
CA PRO A 6 -2.01 4.06 17.01
C PRO A 6 -2.03 2.84 16.09
N LEU A 7 -1.79 1.62 16.59
CA LEU A 7 -1.86 0.40 15.78
C LEU A 7 -3.30 0.14 15.27
N VAL A 8 -4.27 0.11 16.18
CA VAL A 8 -5.68 -0.13 15.83
C VAL A 8 -6.22 0.96 14.92
N LEU A 9 -5.93 2.23 15.22
CA LEU A 9 -6.38 3.34 14.38
C LEU A 9 -5.85 3.23 12.94
N ASN A 10 -4.55 2.94 12.77
CA ASN A 10 -3.97 2.80 11.44
C ASN A 10 -4.53 1.58 10.69
N ALA A 11 -4.75 0.46 11.38
CA ALA A 11 -5.38 -0.71 10.78
C ALA A 11 -6.79 -0.39 10.24
N VAL A 12 -7.61 0.29 11.06
CA VAL A 12 -8.96 0.72 10.65
C VAL A 12 -8.90 1.69 9.46
N LEU A 13 -7.99 2.68 9.49
CA LEU A 13 -7.84 3.64 8.40
C LEU A 13 -7.43 2.98 7.08
N ILE A 14 -6.50 2.00 7.11
CA ILE A 14 -6.09 1.23 5.93
C ILE A 14 -7.27 0.44 5.35
N VAL A 15 -8.08 -0.19 6.20
CA VAL A 15 -9.27 -0.95 5.76
C VAL A 15 -10.30 -0.01 5.14
N VAL A 16 -10.63 1.11 5.80
CA VAL A 16 -11.58 2.10 5.29
C VAL A 16 -11.09 2.71 3.98
N LEU A 17 -9.80 3.07 3.90
CA LEU A 17 -9.17 3.58 2.69
C LEU A 17 -9.28 2.57 1.54
N GLY A 18 -8.98 1.31 1.79
CA GLY A 18 -9.07 0.23 0.80
C GLY A 18 -10.49 0.05 0.27
N ILE A 19 -11.47 0.01 1.16
CA ILE A 19 -12.90 -0.13 0.80
C ILE A 19 -13.34 1.06 -0.06
N LEU A 20 -13.15 2.29 0.43
CA LEU A 20 -13.59 3.50 -0.27
C LEU A 20 -12.89 3.63 -1.63
N ALA A 21 -11.57 3.45 -1.67
CA ALA A 21 -10.81 3.55 -2.90
C ALA A 21 -11.20 2.47 -3.91
N TYR A 22 -11.48 1.24 -3.48
CA TYR A 22 -11.94 0.17 -4.37
C TYR A 22 -13.30 0.50 -5.01
N PHE A 23 -14.27 0.94 -4.20
CA PHE A 23 -15.59 1.32 -4.72
C PHE A 23 -15.54 2.55 -5.64
N ILE A 24 -14.73 3.55 -5.30
CA ILE A 24 -14.51 4.71 -6.19
C ILE A 24 -13.89 4.27 -7.51
N HIS A 25 -12.85 3.44 -7.47
CA HIS A 25 -12.14 2.99 -8.68
C HIS A 25 -13.06 2.14 -9.56
N THR A 26 -13.83 1.21 -8.99
CA THR A 26 -14.80 0.41 -9.75
C THR A 26 -15.95 1.24 -10.32
N ALA A 27 -16.46 2.24 -9.59
CA ALA A 27 -17.48 3.16 -10.10
C ALA A 27 -16.96 4.00 -11.29
N VAL A 28 -15.71 4.48 -11.20
CA VAL A 28 -15.05 5.21 -12.30
C VAL A 28 -14.88 4.30 -13.53
N LEU A 29 -14.43 3.06 -13.34
CA LEU A 29 -14.30 2.10 -14.45
C LEU A 29 -15.66 1.82 -15.12
N GLY A 30 -16.72 1.68 -14.32
CA GLY A 30 -18.08 1.50 -14.82
C GLY A 30 -18.59 2.70 -15.62
N TYR A 31 -18.29 3.93 -15.18
CA TYR A 31 -18.66 5.16 -15.90
C TYR A 31 -17.99 5.27 -17.27
N PHE A 32 -16.76 4.78 -17.40
CA PHE A 32 -16.00 4.80 -18.66
C PHE A 32 -16.14 3.49 -19.47
N GLU A 33 -17.01 2.56 -19.06
CA GLU A 33 -17.22 1.26 -19.70
C GLU A 33 -15.91 0.45 -19.89
N VAL A 34 -15.02 0.54 -18.90
CA VAL A 34 -13.70 -0.10 -18.94
C VAL A 34 -13.77 -1.46 -18.27
N GLU A 35 -13.66 -2.52 -19.07
CA GLU A 35 -13.56 -3.89 -18.57
C GLU A 35 -12.11 -4.28 -18.28
N LEU A 36 -11.89 -4.82 -17.08
CA LEU A 36 -10.59 -5.34 -16.65
C LEU A 36 -10.57 -6.87 -16.80
N PRO A 37 -9.58 -7.44 -17.51
CA PRO A 37 -9.44 -8.88 -17.71
C PRO A 37 -8.88 -9.61 -16.47
N TYR A 38 -8.92 -8.98 -15.31
CA TYR A 38 -8.37 -9.48 -14.06
C TYR A 38 -9.16 -8.92 -12.87
N ALA A 39 -9.05 -9.58 -11.71
CA ALA A 39 -9.75 -9.16 -10.51
C ALA A 39 -9.01 -7.98 -9.83
N LEU A 40 -9.51 -6.76 -10.01
CA LEU A 40 -8.94 -5.54 -9.41
C LEU A 40 -8.83 -5.62 -7.88
N ILE A 41 -9.75 -6.33 -7.24
CA ILE A 41 -9.74 -6.54 -5.78
C ILE A 41 -8.45 -7.19 -5.29
N ASN A 42 -7.82 -8.07 -6.10
CA ASN A 42 -6.56 -8.72 -5.71
C ASN A 42 -5.43 -7.71 -5.53
N PHE A 43 -5.39 -6.66 -6.36
CA PHE A 43 -4.40 -5.58 -6.24
C PHE A 43 -4.67 -4.70 -5.01
N TYR A 44 -5.94 -4.42 -4.68
CA TYR A 44 -6.31 -3.72 -3.45
C TYR A 44 -5.98 -4.51 -2.19
N LEU A 45 -6.26 -5.83 -2.19
CA LEU A 45 -5.92 -6.71 -1.08
C LEU A 45 -4.41 -6.79 -0.88
N PHE A 46 -3.65 -6.99 -1.96
CA PHE A 46 -2.19 -6.98 -1.91
C PHE A 46 -1.66 -5.65 -1.36
N ALA A 47 -2.12 -4.53 -1.91
CA ALA A 47 -1.66 -3.21 -1.52
C ALA A 47 -2.01 -2.89 -0.07
N GLY A 48 -3.24 -3.19 0.36
CA GLY A 48 -3.71 -2.95 1.72
C GLY A 48 -3.05 -3.85 2.77
N ILE A 49 -2.91 -5.15 2.51
CA ILE A 49 -2.25 -6.09 3.43
C ILE A 49 -0.77 -5.73 3.59
N SER A 50 -0.07 -5.46 2.48
CA SER A 50 1.34 -5.06 2.56
C SER A 50 1.51 -3.72 3.30
N SER A 51 0.65 -2.74 3.06
CA SER A 51 0.66 -1.48 3.82
C SER A 51 0.36 -1.66 5.29
N LEU A 52 -0.55 -2.57 5.64
CA LEU A 52 -0.84 -2.90 7.03
C LEU A 52 0.43 -3.40 7.72
N ILE A 53 1.10 -4.38 7.12
CA ILE A 53 2.35 -4.94 7.65
C ILE A 53 3.41 -3.84 7.79
N ILE A 54 3.62 -3.03 6.75
CA ILE A 54 4.60 -1.94 6.73
C ILE A 54 4.28 -0.92 7.83
N CYS A 55 3.09 -0.32 7.84
CA CYS A 55 2.72 0.71 8.81
C CYS A 55 2.78 0.21 10.26
N LEU A 56 2.28 -1.00 10.55
CA LEU A 56 2.35 -1.56 11.90
C LEU A 56 3.81 -1.80 12.33
N THR A 57 4.65 -2.29 11.41
CA THR A 57 6.10 -2.43 11.65
C THR A 57 6.71 -1.07 11.99
N PHE A 58 6.50 -0.04 11.18
CA PHE A 58 7.04 1.31 11.42
C PHE A 58 6.54 1.95 12.73
N ILE A 59 5.29 1.69 13.14
CA ILE A 59 4.76 2.18 14.43
C ILE A 59 5.44 1.47 15.61
N SER A 60 5.73 0.18 15.49
CA SER A 60 6.32 -0.63 16.57
C SER A 60 7.85 -0.56 16.64
N LEU A 61 8.54 -0.42 15.50
CA LEU A 61 9.98 -0.59 15.38
C LEU A 61 10.78 0.37 16.28
N PRO A 62 10.45 1.67 16.36
CA PRO A 62 11.16 2.60 17.25
C PRO A 62 10.99 2.29 18.74
N ALA A 63 9.89 1.63 19.11
CA ALA A 63 9.66 1.23 20.50
C ALA A 63 10.46 -0.02 20.88
N LEU A 64 10.80 -0.87 19.89
CA LEU A 64 11.58 -2.09 20.09
C LEU A 64 13.09 -1.83 19.94
N VAL A 65 13.47 -1.00 18.98
CA VAL A 65 14.87 -0.69 18.64
C VAL A 65 14.99 0.83 18.39
N PRO A 66 15.23 1.63 19.45
CA PRO A 66 15.27 3.09 19.34
C PRO A 66 16.34 3.62 18.37
N GLU A 67 17.45 2.90 18.22
CA GLU A 67 18.56 3.25 17.31
C GLU A 67 18.15 3.31 15.83
N PHE A 68 17.02 2.69 15.48
CA PHE A 68 16.53 2.68 14.10
C PHE A 68 15.67 3.89 13.77
N TYR A 69 15.36 4.74 14.75
CA TYR A 69 14.53 5.94 14.55
C TYR A 69 15.11 6.86 13.47
N ASP A 70 16.41 7.17 13.55
CA ASP A 70 17.09 8.05 12.59
C ASP A 70 17.23 7.41 11.20
N LYS A 71 17.01 6.09 11.11
CA LYS A 71 17.14 5.30 9.87
C LYS A 71 15.79 4.93 9.24
N LEU A 72 14.66 5.31 9.85
CA LEU A 72 13.34 4.88 9.37
C LEU A 72 13.06 5.31 7.92
N GLY A 73 13.48 6.52 7.51
CA GLY A 73 13.33 6.97 6.12
C GLY A 73 14.08 6.07 5.13
N PHE A 74 15.29 5.62 5.49
CA PHE A 74 16.08 4.70 4.67
C PHE A 74 15.46 3.29 4.65
N ILE A 75 15.04 2.78 5.81
CA ILE A 75 14.35 1.49 5.91
C ILE A 75 13.07 1.50 5.07
N PHE A 76 12.34 2.62 5.06
CA PHE A 76 11.11 2.75 4.27
C PHE A 76 11.35 2.59 2.78
N LEU A 77 12.45 3.15 2.26
CA LEU A 77 12.82 2.98 0.86
C LEU A 77 13.01 1.49 0.50
N PHE A 78 13.64 0.70 1.37
CA PHE A 78 13.74 -0.75 1.17
C PHE A 78 12.37 -1.43 1.18
N THR A 79 11.45 -0.99 2.04
CA THR A 79 10.09 -1.56 2.06
C THR A 79 9.32 -1.26 0.78
N ILE A 80 9.51 -0.09 0.16
CA ILE A 80 8.92 0.23 -1.16
C ILE A 80 9.45 -0.73 -2.22
N PHE A 81 10.77 -0.86 -2.33
CA PHE A 81 11.38 -1.78 -3.31
C PHE A 81 10.93 -3.22 -3.07
N GLY A 82 10.93 -3.67 -1.81
CA GLY A 82 10.45 -5.00 -1.43
C GLY A 82 8.99 -5.23 -1.81
N LYS A 83 8.10 -4.26 -1.57
CA LYS A 83 6.68 -4.31 -1.95
C LYS A 83 6.51 -4.42 -3.46
N LEU A 84 7.24 -3.62 -4.24
CA LEU A 84 7.16 -3.64 -5.71
C LEU A 84 7.72 -4.93 -6.30
N LEU A 85 8.85 -5.44 -5.77
CA LEU A 85 9.39 -6.74 -6.19
C LEU A 85 8.42 -7.87 -5.84
N PHE A 86 7.86 -7.86 -4.64
CA PHE A 86 6.89 -8.86 -4.22
C PHE A 86 5.61 -8.83 -5.06
N MET A 87 5.15 -7.63 -5.48
CA MET A 87 4.07 -7.49 -6.45
C MET A 87 4.42 -8.16 -7.78
N GLY A 88 5.64 -7.92 -8.29
CA GLY A 88 6.15 -8.54 -9.51
C GLY A 88 6.15 -10.08 -9.44
N LEU A 89 6.42 -10.65 -8.25
CA LEU A 89 6.40 -12.10 -8.03
C LEU A 89 4.97 -12.65 -7.90
N VAL A 90 4.11 -11.99 -7.12
CA VAL A 90 2.74 -12.43 -6.86
C VAL A 90 1.87 -12.34 -8.11
N PHE A 91 2.04 -11.29 -8.91
CA PHE A 91 1.28 -11.04 -10.13
C PHE A 91 2.09 -11.31 -11.39
N LYS A 92 3.12 -12.14 -11.32
CA LYS A 92 4.03 -12.42 -12.44
C LYS A 92 3.28 -12.79 -13.72
N ASP A 93 2.23 -13.60 -13.59
CA ASP A 93 1.46 -14.07 -14.74
C ASP A 93 0.66 -12.92 -15.36
N LEU A 94 0.14 -11.98 -14.57
CA LEU A 94 -0.55 -10.80 -15.11
C LEU A 94 0.42 -9.70 -15.60
N LEU A 95 1.66 -9.66 -15.10
CA LEU A 95 2.61 -8.60 -15.45
C LEU A 95 3.55 -8.98 -16.60
N PHE A 96 3.80 -10.28 -16.80
CA PHE A 96 4.77 -10.80 -17.77
C PHE A 96 4.16 -11.75 -18.81
N GLN A 97 2.83 -11.93 -18.85
CA GLN A 97 2.19 -12.61 -19.98
C GLN A 97 2.28 -11.78 -21.27
N GLU A 98 2.29 -12.47 -22.41
CA GLU A 98 2.25 -11.86 -23.74
C GLU A 98 0.92 -11.14 -24.04
N THR A 99 -0.09 -11.29 -23.18
CA THR A 99 -1.36 -10.58 -23.28
C THR A 99 -1.13 -9.08 -23.25
N VAL A 100 -1.48 -8.42 -24.35
CA VAL A 100 -1.29 -6.97 -24.51
C VAL A 100 -2.39 -6.24 -23.74
N PHE A 101 -2.14 -5.94 -22.46
CA PHE A 101 -3.00 -5.06 -21.69
C PHE A 101 -2.92 -3.63 -22.21
N THR A 102 -4.08 -2.97 -22.27
CA THR A 102 -4.13 -1.54 -22.59
C THR A 102 -3.39 -0.73 -21.54
N ARG A 103 -3.00 0.51 -21.87
CA ARG A 103 -2.35 1.40 -20.90
C ARG A 103 -3.23 1.65 -19.68
N LEU A 104 -4.54 1.77 -19.89
CA LEU A 104 -5.51 1.99 -18.83
C LEU A 104 -5.62 0.76 -17.92
N GLN A 105 -5.69 -0.45 -18.49
CA GLN A 105 -5.69 -1.69 -17.73
C GLN A 105 -4.41 -1.83 -16.88
N ARG A 106 -3.23 -1.47 -17.39
CA ARG A 106 -2.00 -1.50 -16.57
C ARG A 106 -2.00 -0.44 -15.48
N LEU A 107 -2.52 0.76 -15.78
CA LEU A 107 -2.63 1.82 -14.80
C LEU A 107 -3.56 1.43 -13.64
N SER A 108 -4.68 0.78 -13.93
CA SER A 108 -5.61 0.27 -12.92
C SER A 108 -4.97 -0.74 -11.96
N MET A 109 -3.97 -1.51 -12.38
CA MET A 109 -3.18 -2.37 -11.47
C MET A 109 -2.31 -1.57 -10.50
N LEU A 110 -1.80 -0.41 -10.92
CA LEU A 110 -0.86 0.41 -10.16
C LEU A 110 -1.53 1.41 -9.21
N ILE A 111 -2.74 1.87 -9.53
CA ILE A 111 -3.51 2.81 -8.70
C ILE A 111 -3.60 2.36 -7.22
N PRO A 112 -3.96 1.10 -6.90
CA PRO A 112 -4.01 0.64 -5.51
C PRO A 112 -2.66 0.81 -4.79
N ILE A 113 -1.56 0.48 -5.48
CA ILE A 113 -0.21 0.58 -4.92
C ILE A 113 0.10 2.04 -4.55
N PHE A 114 -0.15 2.99 -5.44
CA PHE A 114 0.14 4.40 -5.19
C PHE A 114 -0.71 4.99 -4.06
N ILE A 115 -2.01 4.69 -4.02
CA ILE A 115 -2.90 5.14 -2.94
C ILE A 115 -2.34 4.74 -1.58
N PHE A 116 -1.95 3.47 -1.47
CA PHE A 116 -1.45 2.89 -0.24
C PHE A 116 -0.02 3.35 0.09
N LEU A 117 0.85 3.55 -0.89
CA LEU A 117 2.18 4.14 -0.68
C LEU A 117 2.10 5.57 -0.14
N ILE A 118 1.19 6.39 -0.67
CA ILE A 118 0.98 7.75 -0.16
C ILE A 118 0.56 7.68 1.31
N TYR A 119 -0.36 6.78 1.66
CA TYR A 119 -0.78 6.58 3.04
C TYR A 119 0.40 6.16 3.95
N GLU A 120 1.23 5.21 3.51
CA GLU A 120 2.42 4.78 4.24
C GLU A 120 3.39 5.93 4.52
N VAL A 121 3.63 6.80 3.53
CA VAL A 121 4.46 8.00 3.68
C VAL A 121 3.87 8.94 4.74
N LEU A 122 2.55 9.16 4.72
CA LEU A 122 1.89 10.02 5.73
C LEU A 122 2.06 9.46 7.15
N VAL A 123 1.98 8.14 7.31
CA VAL A 123 2.24 7.48 8.60
C VAL A 123 3.69 7.67 9.03
N LEU A 124 4.64 7.47 8.11
CA LEU A 124 6.08 7.64 8.38
C LEU A 124 6.41 9.08 8.78
N VAL A 125 5.94 10.08 8.03
CA VAL A 125 6.14 11.50 8.33
C VAL A 125 5.56 11.84 9.70
N LYS A 126 4.39 11.32 10.04
CA LYS A 126 3.79 11.51 11.36
C LYS A 126 4.62 10.91 12.49
N ILE A 127 5.29 9.78 12.25
CA ILE A 127 6.21 9.18 13.23
C ILE A 127 7.45 10.05 13.38
N LEU A 128 8.09 10.42 12.27
CA LEU A 128 9.33 11.21 12.25
C LEU A 128 9.17 12.61 12.87
N ASN A 129 8.04 13.27 12.64
CA ASN A 129 7.75 14.60 13.19
C ASN A 129 7.35 14.58 14.67
N LYS A 130 7.09 13.41 15.27
CA LYS A 130 6.65 13.32 16.66
C LYS A 130 7.81 13.39 17.67
N ASN A 131 9.05 13.15 17.21
CA ASN A 131 10.26 13.32 18.02
C ASN A 131 11.22 14.39 17.45
N SER A 132 10.75 15.30 16.58
CA SER A 132 11.48 16.51 16.20
C SER A 132 10.91 17.71 16.94
#